data_AF-A0A7X8RI77-F1
#
_entry.id   AF-A0A7X8RI77-F1
#
_cell.length_a   1.000
_cell.length_b   1.000
_cell.length_c   1.000
_cell.angle_alpha   90.00
_cell.angle_beta   90.00
_cell.angle_gamma   90.00
#
_symmetry.space_group_name_H-M   'P 1'
#
loop_
_entity.id
_entity.type
_entity.pdbx_description
1 polymer ?
#
loop_
_entity_poly.entity_id
_entity_poly.type
_entity_poly.pdbx_seq_one_letter_code
_entity_poly.pdbx_strand_id
1 'polypeptide(L)'
;MNLRSAVVVTIVAQILAVLLAWAVGGGVGLLIGVLVSLLGISAAVLSITRAPAADEATGPSEFEVAEAHHREVLDEYARWELDPEMLLRYPGLWDRSRPEVHRFFDALAAAGQAPPADYPAAVEELRMAWAGAQRYARSTGTSALDESRRSEAETGLKLYRHAQRAATAEERATYYRRALETVRSLIDAGLLPRTLPAVERLESLQRGELT
;
A
#
# COMPACT_ATOMS: atom_id res chain seq x y z
N MET A 1 -0.83 9.74 35.81
CA MET A 1 -2.29 9.87 36.01
C MET A 1 -2.95 9.61 34.66
N ASN A 2 -3.69 8.51 34.52
CA ASN A 2 -4.20 8.07 33.21
C ASN A 2 -5.25 9.08 32.69
N LEU A 3 -5.30 9.30 31.38
CA LEU A 3 -6.18 10.30 30.73
C LEU A 3 -7.65 10.17 31.19
N ARG A 4 -8.10 8.93 31.36
CA ARG A 4 -9.44 8.61 31.90
C ARG A 4 -9.63 9.07 33.34
N SER A 5 -8.61 8.96 34.18
CA SER A 5 -8.66 9.41 35.59
C SER A 5 -8.71 10.94 35.70
N ALA A 6 -8.01 11.67 34.82
CA ALA A 6 -8.04 13.13 34.80
C ALA A 6 -9.40 13.70 34.36
N VAL A 7 -10.04 13.04 33.38
CA VAL A 7 -11.39 13.41 32.92
C VAL A 7 -12.43 13.15 34.02
N VAL A 8 -12.35 12.00 34.69
CA VAL A 8 -13.29 11.65 35.77
C VAL A 8 -13.17 12.62 36.96
N VAL A 9 -11.95 12.98 37.37
CA VAL A 9 -11.74 13.93 38.49
C VAL A 9 -12.33 15.31 38.18
N THR A 10 -12.15 15.79 36.95
CA THR A 10 -12.67 17.09 36.51
C THR A 10 -14.21 17.11 36.48
N ILE A 11 -14.84 16.05 35.97
CA ILE A 11 -16.30 15.93 35.91
C ILE A 11 -16.88 15.86 37.34
N VAL A 12 -16.27 15.07 38.23
CA VAL A 12 -16.74 14.93 39.62
C VAL A 12 -16.63 16.25 40.38
N ALA A 13 -15.54 17.00 40.21
CA ALA A 13 -15.37 18.30 40.86
C ALA A 13 -16.41 19.33 40.40
N GLN A 14 -16.80 19.32 39.12
CA GLN A 14 -17.82 20.23 38.60
C GLN A 14 -19.23 19.87 39.07
N ILE A 15 -19.57 18.58 39.13
CA ILE A 15 -20.84 18.13 39.69
C ILE A 15 -20.95 18.55 41.16
N LEU A 16 -19.85 18.41 41.92
CA LEU A 16 -19.80 18.81 43.32
C LEU A 16 -20.01 20.32 43.51
N ALA A 17 -19.40 21.15 42.65
CA ALA A 17 -19.53 22.60 42.70
C ALA A 17 -20.96 23.08 42.37
N VAL A 18 -21.62 22.45 41.39
CA VAL A 18 -23.02 22.74 41.02
C VAL A 18 -23.97 22.35 42.16
N LEU A 19 -23.74 21.20 42.80
CA LEU A 19 -24.53 20.75 43.94
C LEU A 19 -24.35 21.66 45.17
N LEU A 20 -23.13 22.14 45.43
CA LEU A 20 -22.87 23.06 46.54
C LEU A 20 -23.53 24.43 46.31
N ALA A 21 -23.50 24.95 45.08
CA ALA A 21 -24.13 26.21 44.71
C ALA A 21 -25.67 26.15 44.83
N TRP A 22 -26.26 24.98 44.51
CA TRP A 22 -27.69 24.73 44.69
C TRP A 22 -28.10 24.71 46.17
N ALA A 23 -27.29 24.12 47.04
CA ALA A 23 -27.56 23.99 48.47
C ALA A 23 -27.56 25.32 49.24
N VAL A 24 -26.81 26.33 48.78
CA VAL A 24 -26.61 27.60 49.51
C VAL A 24 -27.55 28.72 49.03
N GLY A 25 -27.95 28.74 47.74
CA GLY A 25 -28.60 29.92 47.14
C GLY A 25 -29.98 29.72 46.52
N GLY A 26 -30.55 28.52 46.56
CA GLY A 26 -31.82 28.22 45.89
C GLY A 26 -31.80 28.59 44.39
N GLY A 27 -32.95 28.97 43.81
CA GLY A 27 -33.09 29.23 42.37
C GLY A 27 -32.22 30.38 41.82
N VAL A 28 -31.84 31.35 42.65
CA VAL A 28 -30.96 32.47 42.25
C VAL A 28 -29.49 32.04 42.23
N GLY A 29 -29.08 31.12 43.13
CA GLY A 29 -27.75 30.51 43.11
C GLY A 29 -27.50 29.62 41.88
N LEU A 30 -28.57 29.02 41.32
CA LEU A 30 -28.50 28.16 40.13
C LEU A 30 -28.10 28.96 38.87
N LEU A 31 -28.63 30.17 38.69
CA LEU A 31 -28.30 31.01 37.53
C LEU A 31 -26.87 31.56 37.57
N ILE A 32 -26.36 31.95 38.75
CA ILE A 32 -24.97 32.40 38.91
C ILE A 32 -23.99 31.22 38.80
N GLY A 33 -24.35 30.06 39.36
CA GLY A 33 -23.57 28.83 39.22
C GLY A 33 -23.44 28.34 37.79
N VAL A 34 -24.49 28.41 36.97
CA VAL A 34 -24.46 28.06 35.54
C VAL A 34 -23.59 29.05 34.74
N LEU A 35 -23.63 30.35 35.06
CA LEU A 35 -22.82 31.36 34.38
C LEU A 35 -21.32 31.21 34.68
N VAL A 36 -20.96 30.93 35.94
CA VAL A 36 -19.56 30.66 36.35
C VAL A 36 -19.08 29.30 35.82
N SER A 37 -19.97 28.31 35.72
CA SER A 37 -19.65 27.01 35.12
C SER A 37 -19.40 27.12 33.61
N LEU A 38 -20.15 27.93 32.87
CA LEU A 38 -19.92 28.14 31.44
C LEU A 38 -18.61 28.90 31.15
N LEU A 39 -18.23 29.86 32.00
CA LEU A 39 -16.95 30.57 31.92
C LEU A 39 -15.76 29.70 32.36
N GLY A 40 -15.92 28.88 33.40
CA GLY A 40 -14.92 27.92 33.86
C GLY A 40 -14.70 26.76 32.89
N ILE A 41 -15.77 26.26 32.26
CA ILE A 41 -15.69 25.28 31.17
C ILE A 41 -14.98 25.90 29.97
N SER A 42 -15.23 27.17 29.63
CA SER A 42 -14.53 27.83 28.52
C SER A 42 -13.02 27.96 28.78
N ALA A 43 -12.60 28.36 29.99
CA ALA A 43 -11.19 28.48 30.34
C ALA A 43 -10.48 27.13 30.53
N ALA A 44 -11.15 26.12 31.10
CA ALA A 44 -10.62 24.77 31.24
C ALA A 44 -10.57 24.03 29.90
N VAL A 45 -11.58 24.19 29.04
CA VAL A 45 -11.55 23.69 27.66
C VAL A 45 -10.47 24.39 26.86
N LEU A 46 -10.32 25.72 26.93
CA LEU A 46 -9.21 26.44 26.27
C LEU A 46 -7.82 26.04 26.81
N SER A 47 -7.72 25.61 28.06
CA SER A 47 -6.46 25.11 28.64
C SER A 47 -6.18 23.65 28.30
N ILE A 48 -7.22 22.84 28.06
CA ILE A 48 -7.12 21.44 27.60
C ILE A 48 -6.96 21.38 26.07
N THR A 49 -7.47 22.37 25.33
CA THR A 49 -7.23 22.55 23.89
C THR A 49 -6.04 23.45 23.61
N ARG A 50 -5.32 23.92 24.63
CA ARG A 50 -3.94 24.38 24.43
C ARG A 50 -3.11 23.14 24.18
N ALA A 51 -3.23 22.66 22.94
CA ALA A 51 -2.22 21.83 22.32
C ALA A 51 -0.86 22.42 22.72
N PRO A 52 0.15 21.60 23.05
CA PRO A 52 1.52 22.10 23.02
C PRO A 52 1.65 22.88 21.71
N ALA A 53 2.15 24.12 21.80
CA ALA A 53 2.30 25.01 20.64
C ALA A 53 2.72 24.13 19.48
N ALA A 54 1.90 24.09 18.43
CA ALA A 54 2.22 23.34 17.22
C ALA A 54 3.61 23.83 16.84
N ASP A 55 4.61 23.00 17.14
CA ASP A 55 5.91 23.14 16.54
C ASP A 55 5.58 23.16 15.06
N GLU A 56 5.87 24.26 14.38
CA GLU A 56 5.62 24.41 12.96
C GLU A 56 6.48 23.36 12.26
N ALA A 57 5.98 22.13 12.21
CA ALA A 57 6.55 21.03 11.47
C ALA A 57 6.44 21.46 10.01
N THR A 58 7.46 22.17 9.54
CA THR A 58 7.56 22.77 8.21
C THR A 58 7.81 21.69 7.14
N GLY A 59 7.48 20.43 7.43
CA GLY A 59 7.75 19.27 6.60
C GLY A 59 6.59 18.28 6.62
N PRO A 60 6.55 17.37 5.63
CA PRO A 60 5.53 16.34 5.57
C PRO A 60 5.58 15.47 6.82
N SER A 61 4.40 15.08 7.30
CA SER A 61 4.26 14.11 8.37
C SER A 61 4.82 12.74 7.96
N GLU A 62 5.21 11.93 8.95
CA GLU A 62 5.68 10.56 8.73
C GLU A 62 4.66 9.71 7.95
N PHE A 63 3.36 9.95 8.18
CA PHE A 63 2.29 9.29 7.45
C PHE A 63 2.27 9.68 5.97
N GLU A 64 2.40 10.98 5.65
CA GLU A 64 2.43 11.46 4.25
C GLU A 64 3.65 10.92 3.50
N VAL A 65 4.81 10.84 4.16
CA VAL A 65 6.02 10.21 3.61
C VAL A 65 5.80 8.72 3.35
N ALA A 66 5.19 8.00 4.29
CA ALA A 66 4.86 6.60 4.11
C ALA A 66 3.85 6.39 2.97
N GLU A 67 2.84 7.25 2.83
CA GLU A 67 1.88 7.17 1.72
C GLU A 67 2.57 7.37 0.37
N ALA A 68 3.49 8.34 0.26
CA ALA A 68 4.28 8.55 -0.94
C ALA A 68 5.12 7.31 -1.30
N HIS A 69 5.78 6.69 -0.33
CA HIS A 69 6.57 5.49 -0.56
C HIS A 69 5.72 4.26 -0.88
N HIS A 70 4.55 4.10 -0.26
CA HIS A 70 3.64 3.00 -0.60
C HIS A 70 3.21 3.11 -2.06
N ARG A 71 2.81 4.31 -2.50
CA ARG A 71 2.46 4.58 -3.90
C ARG A 71 3.62 4.29 -4.85
N GLU A 72 4.83 4.71 -4.50
CA GLU A 72 6.05 4.43 -5.28
C GLU A 72 6.27 2.92 -5.48
N VAL A 73 6.13 2.12 -4.42
CA VAL A 73 6.23 0.65 -4.52
C VAL A 73 5.12 0.07 -5.39
N LEU A 74 3.88 0.53 -5.25
CA LEU A 74 2.77 0.06 -6.08
C LEU A 74 2.95 0.43 -7.56
N ASP A 75 3.41 1.64 -7.85
CA ASP A 75 3.69 2.10 -9.22
C ASP A 75 4.87 1.34 -9.85
N GLU A 76 5.89 1.02 -9.05
CA GLU A 76 6.95 0.10 -9.45
C GLU A 76 6.42 -1.29 -9.73
N TYR A 77 5.68 -1.88 -8.79
CA TYR A 77 5.15 -3.23 -8.92
C TYR A 77 4.17 -3.36 -10.10
N ALA A 78 3.31 -2.36 -10.32
CA ALA A 78 2.38 -2.32 -11.44
C ALA A 78 3.12 -2.37 -12.79
N ARG A 79 4.30 -1.74 -12.92
CA ARG A 79 5.12 -1.85 -14.14
C ARG A 79 5.58 -3.28 -14.42
N TRP A 80 5.80 -4.07 -13.38
CA TRP A 80 6.15 -5.49 -13.53
C TRP A 80 4.94 -6.36 -13.88
N GLU A 81 3.79 -6.10 -13.26
CA GLU A 81 2.56 -6.87 -13.54
C GLU A 81 1.92 -6.56 -14.90
N LEU A 82 2.12 -5.33 -15.42
CA LEU A 82 1.49 -4.85 -16.65
C LEU A 82 2.34 -5.06 -17.91
N ASP A 83 3.64 -5.29 -17.78
CA ASP A 83 4.55 -5.47 -18.93
C ASP A 83 4.83 -6.96 -19.21
N PRO A 84 4.38 -7.50 -20.36
CA PRO A 84 4.68 -8.86 -20.78
C PRO A 84 6.17 -9.19 -20.85
N GLU A 85 7.04 -8.22 -21.13
CA GLU A 85 8.48 -8.44 -21.10
C GLU A 85 8.95 -8.85 -19.69
N MET A 86 8.36 -8.27 -18.63
CA MET A 86 8.76 -8.58 -17.26
C MET A 86 8.36 -10.01 -16.87
N LEU A 87 7.21 -10.51 -17.34
CA LEU A 87 6.79 -11.91 -17.14
C LEU A 87 7.80 -12.90 -17.71
N LEU A 88 8.29 -12.63 -18.92
CA LEU A 88 9.17 -13.51 -19.67
C LEU A 88 10.63 -13.39 -19.23
N ARG A 89 11.05 -12.18 -18.83
CA ARG A 89 12.44 -11.90 -18.47
C ARG A 89 12.76 -12.25 -17.02
N TYR A 90 11.79 -12.08 -16.12
CA TYR A 90 11.98 -12.24 -14.69
C TYR A 90 10.84 -13.05 -14.03
N PRO A 91 10.55 -14.28 -14.51
CA PRO A 91 9.45 -15.09 -13.99
C PRO A 91 9.59 -15.40 -12.48
N GLY A 92 10.83 -15.35 -11.96
CA GLY A 92 11.11 -15.54 -10.55
C GLY A 92 10.41 -14.56 -9.61
N LEU A 93 9.93 -13.39 -10.08
CA LEU A 93 9.19 -12.46 -9.21
C LEU A 93 7.85 -13.04 -8.70
N TRP A 94 7.28 -14.01 -9.41
CA TRP A 94 6.02 -14.65 -9.02
C TRP A 94 6.19 -16.03 -8.36
N ASP A 95 7.43 -16.49 -8.20
CA ASP A 95 7.75 -17.74 -7.50
C ASP A 95 7.66 -17.54 -5.98
N ARG A 96 6.45 -17.73 -5.44
CA ARG A 96 6.17 -17.60 -4.00
C ARG A 96 6.84 -18.66 -3.12
N SER A 97 7.52 -19.66 -3.70
CA SER A 97 8.36 -20.58 -2.92
C SER A 97 9.65 -19.91 -2.42
N ARG A 98 10.00 -18.74 -2.97
CA ARG A 98 11.23 -18.02 -2.66
C ARG A 98 11.02 -17.07 -1.49
N PRO A 99 11.88 -17.09 -0.45
CA PRO A 99 11.72 -16.27 0.73
C PRO A 99 11.59 -14.76 0.42
N GLU A 100 12.38 -14.25 -0.52
CA GLU A 100 12.38 -12.83 -0.90
C GLU A 100 11.05 -12.41 -1.51
N VAL A 101 10.50 -13.25 -2.39
CA VAL A 101 9.22 -13.02 -3.07
C VAL A 101 8.06 -13.19 -2.10
N HIS A 102 8.09 -14.24 -1.28
CA HIS A 102 7.08 -14.48 -0.25
C HIS A 102 6.99 -13.30 0.71
N ARG A 103 8.14 -12.84 1.24
CA ARG A 103 8.23 -11.68 2.12
C ARG A 103 7.64 -10.41 1.49
N PHE A 104 7.87 -10.19 0.19
CA PHE A 104 7.27 -9.04 -0.50
C PHE A 104 5.74 -9.11 -0.50
N PHE A 105 5.14 -10.24 -0.86
CA PHE A 105 3.68 -10.36 -0.88
C PHE A 105 3.07 -10.29 0.53
N ASP A 106 3.75 -10.81 1.54
CA ASP A 106 3.32 -10.66 2.95
C ASP A 106 3.40 -9.20 3.41
N ALA A 107 4.49 -8.50 3.10
CA ALA A 107 4.66 -7.10 3.46
C ALA A 107 3.66 -6.19 2.71
N LEU A 108 3.34 -6.51 1.46
CA LEU A 108 2.33 -5.81 0.67
C LEU A 108 0.94 -5.96 1.31
N ALA A 109 0.58 -7.18 1.71
CA ALA A 109 -0.68 -7.43 2.41
C ALA A 109 -0.70 -6.72 3.78
N ALA A 110 0.40 -6.75 4.53
CA ALA A 110 0.50 -6.11 5.84
C ALA A 110 0.36 -4.58 5.75
N ALA A 111 1.02 -3.93 4.80
CA ALA A 111 0.90 -2.48 4.58
C ALA A 111 -0.54 -2.08 4.20
N GLY A 112 -1.24 -2.89 3.41
CA GLY A 112 -2.64 -2.65 3.04
C GLY A 112 -3.66 -2.82 4.19
N GLN A 113 -3.26 -3.44 5.31
CA GLN A 113 -4.11 -3.70 6.48
C GLN A 113 -3.63 -2.97 7.75
N ALA A 114 -2.51 -2.24 7.68
CA ALA A 114 -1.89 -1.63 8.85
C ALA A 114 -2.76 -0.48 9.40
N PRO A 115 -2.95 -0.39 10.74
CA PRO A 115 -3.60 0.77 11.34
C PRO A 115 -2.72 2.01 11.19
N PRO A 116 -3.28 3.24 11.26
CA PRO A 116 -2.52 4.47 11.02
C PRO A 116 -1.25 4.64 11.86
N ALA A 117 -1.23 4.10 13.08
CA ALA A 117 -0.07 4.17 13.98
C ALA A 117 1.10 3.27 13.53
N ASP A 118 0.81 2.13 12.89
CA ASP A 118 1.82 1.15 12.47
C ASP A 118 2.13 1.25 10.96
N TYR A 119 1.32 2.02 10.21
CA TYR A 119 1.40 2.15 8.75
C TYR A 119 2.79 2.58 8.26
N PRO A 120 3.47 3.60 8.83
CA PRO A 120 4.82 3.95 8.39
C PRO A 120 5.83 2.79 8.49
N ALA A 121 5.80 2.04 9.58
CA ALA A 121 6.69 0.89 9.76
C ALA A 121 6.36 -0.25 8.78
N ALA A 122 5.08 -0.51 8.53
CA ALA A 122 4.64 -1.51 7.57
C ALA A 122 5.05 -1.15 6.13
N VAL A 123 4.97 0.13 5.75
CA VAL A 123 5.44 0.61 4.45
C VAL A 123 6.96 0.48 4.31
N GLU A 124 7.73 0.81 5.35
CA GLU A 124 9.19 0.66 5.29
C GLU A 124 9.60 -0.81 5.09
N GLU A 125 8.92 -1.73 5.77
CA GLU A 125 9.10 -3.16 5.55
C GLU A 125 8.72 -3.58 4.11
N LEU A 126 7.60 -3.07 3.57
CA LEU A 126 7.21 -3.28 2.17
C LEU A 126 8.29 -2.81 1.20
N ARG A 127 8.88 -1.62 1.41
CA ARG A 127 9.95 -1.11 0.53
C ARG A 127 11.18 -2.01 0.55
N MET A 128 11.62 -2.44 1.74
CA MET A 128 12.76 -3.34 1.87
C MET A 128 12.48 -4.70 1.22
N ALA A 129 11.30 -5.26 1.45
CA ALA A 129 10.88 -6.54 0.87
C ALA A 129 10.79 -6.46 -0.66
N TRP A 130 10.22 -5.37 -1.19
CA TRP A 130 10.14 -5.11 -2.63
C TRP A 130 11.52 -5.01 -3.27
N ALA A 131 12.46 -4.27 -2.68
CA ALA A 131 13.83 -4.18 -3.16
C ALA A 131 14.53 -5.55 -3.17
N GLY A 132 14.27 -6.38 -2.15
CA GLY A 132 14.74 -7.76 -2.07
C GLY A 132 14.20 -8.63 -3.20
N ALA A 133 12.88 -8.64 -3.40
CA ALA A 133 12.22 -9.40 -4.45
C ALA A 133 12.68 -8.97 -5.86
N GLN A 134 12.82 -7.66 -6.12
CA GLN A 134 13.34 -7.15 -7.39
C GLN A 134 14.79 -7.60 -7.62
N ARG A 135 15.64 -7.51 -6.60
CA ARG A 135 17.04 -7.94 -6.70
C ARG A 135 17.14 -9.43 -7.00
N TYR A 136 16.35 -10.25 -6.30
CA TYR A 136 16.25 -11.68 -6.54
C TYR A 136 15.81 -11.96 -7.99
N ALA A 137 14.68 -11.40 -8.42
CA ALA A 137 14.14 -11.63 -9.76
C ALA A 137 15.14 -11.22 -10.86
N ARG A 138 15.85 -10.10 -10.69
CA ARG A 138 16.88 -9.63 -11.64
C ARG A 138 18.13 -10.48 -11.64
N SER A 139 18.59 -10.97 -10.48
CA SER A 139 19.79 -11.79 -10.39
C SER A 139 19.57 -13.19 -10.95
N THR A 140 18.36 -13.73 -10.80
CA THR A 140 18.02 -15.04 -11.36
C THR A 140 17.61 -14.96 -12.81
N GLY A 141 16.86 -13.93 -13.23
CA GLY A 141 16.25 -13.91 -14.56
C GLY A 141 15.43 -15.19 -14.81
N THR A 142 15.81 -15.94 -15.85
CA THR A 142 15.27 -17.26 -16.21
C THR A 142 16.14 -18.44 -15.73
N SER A 143 17.25 -18.18 -15.02
CA SER A 143 18.19 -19.24 -14.59
C SER A 143 17.59 -20.19 -13.54
N ALA A 144 16.60 -19.75 -12.77
CA ALA A 144 15.90 -20.58 -11.78
C ALA A 144 14.93 -21.60 -12.42
N LEU A 145 14.65 -21.47 -13.72
CA LEU A 145 13.84 -22.42 -14.48
C LEU A 145 14.68 -23.62 -14.94
N ASP A 146 14.05 -24.76 -15.22
CA ASP A 146 14.70 -25.82 -15.98
C ASP A 146 15.04 -25.37 -17.41
N GLU A 147 15.94 -26.09 -18.08
CA GLU A 147 16.44 -25.71 -19.41
C GLU A 147 15.33 -25.54 -20.45
N SER A 148 14.32 -26.41 -20.43
CA SER A 148 13.21 -26.34 -21.38
C SER A 148 12.41 -25.07 -21.17
N ARG A 149 12.05 -24.76 -19.91
CA ARG A 149 11.26 -23.58 -19.56
C ARG A 149 12.02 -22.28 -19.73
N ARG A 150 13.34 -22.30 -19.48
CA ARG A 150 14.24 -21.19 -19.78
C ARG A 150 14.25 -20.87 -21.27
N SER A 151 14.47 -21.87 -22.11
CA SER A 151 14.49 -21.71 -23.57
C SER A 151 13.16 -21.19 -24.11
N GLU A 152 12.05 -21.69 -23.55
CA GLU A 152 10.70 -21.26 -23.85
C GLU A 152 10.49 -19.76 -23.51
N ALA A 153 10.81 -19.35 -22.27
CA ALA A 153 10.70 -17.95 -21.84
C ALA A 153 11.55 -16.98 -22.71
N GLU A 154 12.79 -17.37 -23.02
CA GLU A 154 13.67 -16.59 -23.91
C GLU A 154 13.12 -16.47 -25.34
N THR A 155 12.52 -17.54 -25.85
CA THR A 155 11.87 -17.54 -27.16
C THR A 155 10.65 -16.64 -27.17
N GLY A 156 9.78 -16.73 -26.15
CA GLY A 156 8.66 -15.82 -25.96
C GLY A 156 9.10 -14.36 -25.90
N LEU A 157 10.18 -14.06 -25.19
CA LEU A 157 10.72 -12.69 -25.09
C LEU A 157 11.19 -12.17 -26.46
N LYS A 158 11.87 -13.01 -27.24
CA LYS A 158 12.29 -12.66 -28.62
C LYS A 158 11.07 -12.38 -29.50
N LEU A 159 10.04 -13.23 -29.43
CA LEU A 159 8.79 -13.06 -30.18
C LEU A 159 8.07 -11.77 -29.81
N TYR A 160 7.92 -11.49 -28.51
CA TYR A 160 7.30 -10.26 -28.02
C TYR A 160 8.06 -9.00 -28.50
N ARG A 161 9.39 -9.01 -28.38
CA ARG A 161 10.24 -7.91 -28.87
C ARG A 161 10.20 -7.76 -30.39
N HIS A 162 10.03 -8.85 -31.12
CA HIS A 162 9.88 -8.79 -32.57
C HIS A 162 8.50 -8.23 -32.95
N ALA A 163 7.43 -8.61 -32.24
CA ALA A 163 6.10 -8.03 -32.40
C ALA A 163 6.10 -6.51 -32.24
N GLN A 164 6.80 -5.97 -31.23
CA GLN A 164 6.90 -4.51 -31.02
C GLN A 164 7.56 -3.76 -32.18
N ARG A 165 8.35 -4.45 -33.02
CA ARG A 165 9.09 -3.86 -34.15
C ARG A 165 8.53 -4.27 -35.51
N ALA A 166 7.48 -5.09 -35.56
CA ALA A 166 6.97 -5.62 -36.82
C ALA A 166 6.27 -4.52 -37.64
N ALA A 167 6.52 -4.55 -38.95
CA ALA A 167 6.08 -3.49 -39.87
C ALA A 167 4.57 -3.56 -40.13
N THR A 168 3.99 -4.75 -40.22
CA THR A 168 2.58 -4.96 -40.54
C THR A 168 1.77 -5.39 -39.32
N ALA A 169 0.47 -5.09 -39.32
CA ALA A 169 -0.41 -5.49 -38.23
C ALA A 169 -0.55 -7.02 -38.13
N GLU A 170 -0.57 -7.70 -39.27
CA GLU A 170 -0.67 -9.15 -39.38
C GLU A 170 0.56 -9.86 -38.80
N GLU A 171 1.76 -9.34 -39.07
CA GLU A 171 3.00 -9.82 -38.46
C GLU A 171 2.97 -9.59 -36.95
N ARG A 172 2.63 -8.38 -36.50
CA ARG A 172 2.54 -8.06 -35.06
C ARG A 172 1.61 -9.02 -34.33
N ALA A 173 0.39 -9.21 -34.84
CA ALA A 173 -0.59 -10.11 -34.24
C ALA A 173 -0.09 -11.57 -34.20
N THR A 174 0.61 -12.02 -35.24
CA THR A 174 1.20 -13.36 -35.29
C THR A 174 2.29 -13.55 -34.23
N TYR A 175 3.17 -12.58 -34.06
CA TYR A 175 4.22 -12.65 -33.04
C TYR A 175 3.67 -12.51 -31.61
N TYR A 176 2.70 -11.62 -31.38
CA TYR A 176 2.01 -11.52 -30.09
C TYR A 176 1.28 -12.82 -29.72
N ARG A 177 0.60 -13.47 -30.68
CA ARG A 177 -0.05 -14.77 -30.46
C ARG A 177 0.95 -15.83 -30.00
N ARG A 178 2.11 -15.95 -30.67
CA ARG A 178 3.15 -16.92 -30.28
C ARG A 178 3.79 -16.59 -28.93
N ALA A 179 3.98 -15.31 -28.62
CA ALA A 179 4.45 -14.88 -27.29
C ALA A 179 3.42 -15.22 -26.20
N LEU A 180 2.12 -15.01 -26.46
CA LEU A 180 1.03 -15.37 -25.56
C LEU A 180 0.94 -16.88 -25.33
N GLU A 181 1.12 -17.71 -26.37
CA GLU A 181 1.20 -19.17 -26.24
C GLU A 181 2.32 -19.59 -25.29
N THR A 182 3.48 -18.93 -25.39
CA THR A 182 4.62 -19.15 -24.47
C THR A 182 4.23 -18.80 -23.02
N VAL A 183 3.63 -17.63 -22.80
CA VAL A 183 3.19 -17.19 -21.46
C VAL A 183 2.16 -18.17 -20.87
N ARG A 184 1.19 -18.63 -21.68
CA ARG A 184 0.18 -19.60 -21.25
C ARG A 184 0.80 -20.94 -20.85
N SER A 185 1.79 -21.42 -21.60
CA SER A 185 2.53 -22.63 -21.25
C SER A 185 3.28 -22.50 -19.91
N LEU A 186 3.87 -21.34 -19.62
CA LEU A 186 4.48 -21.07 -18.31
C LEU A 186 3.45 -21.00 -17.17
N ILE A 187 2.25 -20.45 -17.44
CA ILE A 187 1.12 -20.46 -16.49
C ILE A 187 0.65 -21.89 -16.21
N ASP A 188 0.47 -22.70 -17.24
CA ASP A 188 0.01 -24.08 -17.09
C ASP A 188 1.05 -24.96 -16.39
N ALA A 189 2.34 -24.59 -16.47
CA ALA A 189 3.41 -25.18 -15.67
C ALA A 189 3.45 -24.70 -14.21
N GLY A 190 2.59 -23.76 -13.81
CA GLY A 190 2.55 -23.19 -12.46
C GLY A 190 3.66 -22.19 -12.17
N LEU A 191 4.38 -21.71 -13.19
CA LEU A 191 5.50 -20.78 -13.04
C LEU A 191 5.06 -19.31 -13.02
N LEU A 192 3.87 -19.03 -13.54
CA LEU A 192 3.26 -17.70 -13.57
C LEU A 192 1.79 -17.76 -13.10
N PRO A 193 1.30 -16.76 -12.35
CA PRO A 193 -0.12 -16.65 -12.04
C PRO A 193 -0.97 -16.39 -13.30
N ARG A 194 -2.15 -17.02 -13.36
CA ARG A 194 -3.08 -16.88 -14.49
C ARG A 194 -3.73 -15.49 -14.57
N THR A 195 -3.87 -14.81 -13.44
CA THR A 195 -4.65 -13.55 -13.31
C THR A 195 -3.81 -12.30 -13.52
N LEU A 196 -2.64 -12.41 -14.16
CA LEU A 196 -1.74 -11.27 -14.35
C LEU A 196 -2.26 -10.32 -15.43
N PRO A 197 -2.34 -9.00 -15.17
CA PRO A 197 -2.78 -8.01 -16.14
C PRO A 197 -2.01 -8.02 -17.47
N ALA A 198 -0.70 -8.31 -17.45
CA ALA A 198 0.10 -8.45 -18.67
C ALA A 198 -0.39 -9.56 -19.62
N VAL A 199 -1.07 -10.59 -19.11
CA VAL A 199 -1.68 -11.65 -19.95
C VAL A 199 -2.85 -11.07 -20.74
N GLU A 200 -3.76 -10.37 -20.07
CA GLU A 200 -4.88 -9.67 -20.71
C GLU A 200 -4.37 -8.63 -21.72
N ARG A 201 -3.31 -7.90 -21.37
CA ARG A 201 -2.66 -6.95 -22.29
C ARG A 201 -2.14 -7.65 -23.55
N LEU A 202 -1.47 -8.80 -23.43
CA LEU A 202 -1.01 -9.58 -24.58
C LEU A 202 -2.17 -10.05 -25.46
N GLU A 203 -3.28 -10.44 -24.85
CA GLU A 203 -4.50 -10.85 -25.58
C GLU A 203 -5.07 -9.68 -26.38
N SER A 204 -5.17 -8.49 -25.78
CA SER A 204 -5.64 -7.28 -26.46
C SER A 204 -4.68 -6.82 -27.57
N LEU A 205 -3.36 -6.90 -27.35
CA LEU A 205 -2.34 -6.64 -28.39
C LEU A 205 -2.45 -7.63 -29.55
N GLN A 206 -2.71 -8.91 -29.25
CA GLN A 206 -2.91 -9.96 -30.24
C GLN A 206 -4.18 -9.76 -31.08
N ARG A 207 -5.23 -9.17 -30.49
CA ARG A 207 -6.47 -8.77 -31.20
C ARG A 207 -6.33 -7.45 -31.96
N GLY A 208 -5.24 -6.70 -31.76
CA GLY A 208 -5.03 -5.39 -32.36
C GLY A 208 -5.84 -4.27 -31.71
N GLU A 209 -6.32 -4.46 -30.48
CA GLU A 209 -7.13 -3.50 -29.73
C GLU A 209 -6.29 -2.41 -29.04
N LEU A 210 -4.99 -2.67 -28.90
CA LEU A 210 -4.01 -1.75 -28.33
C LEU A 210 -2.91 -1.50 -29.36
N THR A 211 -2.53 -0.23 -29.52
CA THR A 211 -1.46 0.23 -30.43
C THR A 211 -0.28 0.78 -29.66
#